data_AF-A0A5C6JBN7-F1
#
_entry.id   AF-A0A5C6JBN7-F1
#
_cell.length_a   1.000
_cell.length_b   1.000
_cell.length_c   1.000
_cell.angle_alpha   90.00
_cell.angle_beta   90.00
_cell.angle_gamma   90.00
#
_symmetry.space_group_name_H-M   'P 1'
#
loop_
_entity.id
_entity.type
_entity.pdbx_description
1 polymer ?
#
loop_
_entity_poly.entity_id
_entity_poly.type
_entity_poly.pdbx_seq_one_letter_code
_entity_poly.pdbx_strand_id
1 'polypeptide(L)'
;MDLPGERAVQAACGLMHVHGRATGGPVPLAVDYASVVAGVLAAQGATAAAIGRARGLDLRGARTSVAQGALLALGQYLAAATADDGLEQPEASAPGLATLDTRDGARVEVETLDPSAWREFWARLGVPATLAGRGWLPFQQRFATAVCPLPGELRQAALARTLAELRAAARH
;
A
#
# COMPACT_ATOMS: atom_id res chain seq x y z
N MET A 1 2.10 22.17 17.17
CA MET A 1 2.13 22.77 15.83
C MET A 1 0.71 22.72 15.29
N ASP A 2 0.12 23.87 14.96
CA ASP A 2 -1.20 23.88 14.35
C ASP A 2 -1.05 23.59 12.86
N LEU A 3 -1.77 22.61 12.35
CA LEU A 3 -1.69 22.17 10.94
C LEU A 3 -2.94 22.70 10.23
N PRO A 4 -2.81 23.65 9.30
CA PRO A 4 -3.93 24.47 8.82
C PRO A 4 -4.98 23.73 7.99
N GLY A 5 -4.81 22.43 7.75
CA GLY A 5 -5.77 21.62 7.01
C GLY A 5 -5.21 20.27 6.58
N GLU A 6 -6.03 19.51 5.86
CA GLU A 6 -5.75 18.14 5.41
C GLU A 6 -4.36 18.01 4.77
N ARG A 7 -4.04 18.83 3.76
CA ARG A 7 -2.75 18.73 3.04
C ARG A 7 -1.56 18.94 3.97
N ALA A 8 -1.66 19.86 4.93
CA ALA A 8 -0.60 20.09 5.89
C ALA A 8 -0.42 18.88 6.82
N VAL A 9 -1.53 18.23 7.22
CA VAL A 9 -1.47 16.97 7.97
C VAL A 9 -0.88 15.84 7.13
N GLN A 10 -1.29 15.68 5.87
CA GLN A 10 -0.72 14.66 5.00
C GLN A 10 0.80 14.84 4.81
N ALA A 11 1.26 16.08 4.64
CA ALA A 11 2.67 16.40 4.53
C ALA A 11 3.42 16.11 5.85
N ALA A 12 2.94 16.68 6.96
CA ALA A 12 3.62 16.61 8.26
C ALA A 12 3.64 15.20 8.85
N CYS A 13 2.62 14.39 8.58
CA CYS A 13 2.54 13.02 9.09
C CYS A 13 3.12 11.97 8.12
N GLY A 14 3.67 12.37 6.96
CA GLY A 14 4.35 11.46 6.04
C GLY A 14 3.44 10.72 5.04
N LEU A 15 2.13 11.00 5.01
CA LEU A 15 1.20 10.39 4.04
C LEU A 15 1.62 10.72 2.60
N MET A 16 2.00 11.97 2.34
CA MET A 16 2.44 12.38 1.00
C MET A 16 3.69 11.65 0.54
N HIS A 17 4.64 11.49 1.48
CA HIS A 17 5.91 10.80 1.21
C HIS A 17 5.66 9.33 0.87
N VAL A 18 4.79 8.64 1.62
CA VAL A 18 4.43 7.24 1.34
C VAL A 18 3.63 7.12 0.04
N HIS A 19 2.62 7.97 -0.18
CA HIS A 19 1.76 7.91 -1.36
C HIS A 19 2.56 8.07 -2.67
N GLY A 20 3.47 9.04 -2.70
CA GLY A 20 4.23 9.34 -3.91
C GLY A 20 5.58 8.61 -4.01
N ARG A 21 5.90 7.72 -3.07
CA ARG A 21 7.18 7.01 -3.01
C ARG A 21 7.46 6.24 -4.30
N ALA A 22 6.47 5.49 -4.81
CA ALA A 22 6.58 4.74 -6.05
C ALA A 22 6.73 5.61 -7.31
N THR A 23 6.38 6.89 -7.22
CA THR A 23 6.46 7.86 -8.32
C THR A 23 7.62 8.85 -8.17
N GLY A 24 8.48 8.68 -7.16
CA GLY A 24 9.73 9.42 -7.01
C GLY A 24 9.68 10.69 -6.16
N GLY A 25 8.58 10.99 -5.46
CA GLY A 25 8.52 12.16 -4.57
C GLY A 25 7.18 12.32 -3.87
N PRO A 26 7.06 13.21 -2.86
CA PRO A 26 5.82 13.36 -2.11
C PRO A 26 4.64 13.83 -2.98
N VAL A 27 3.53 13.08 -2.94
CA VAL A 27 2.31 13.40 -3.70
C VAL A 27 1.13 13.42 -2.73
N PRO A 28 0.22 14.41 -2.80
CA PRO A 28 -0.96 14.42 -1.93
C PRO A 28 -1.98 13.37 -2.38
N LEU A 29 -2.67 12.76 -1.41
CA LEU A 29 -3.90 12.03 -1.72
C LEU A 29 -4.95 13.04 -2.19
N ALA A 30 -5.70 12.67 -3.22
CA ALA A 30 -6.75 13.52 -3.80
C ALA A 30 -8.04 13.60 -2.95
N VAL A 31 -8.01 13.10 -1.71
CA VAL A 31 -9.16 13.00 -0.80
C VAL A 31 -8.73 13.43 0.60
N ASP A 32 -9.71 13.83 1.43
CA ASP A 32 -9.52 14.22 2.83
C ASP A 32 -9.30 13.00 3.75
N TYR A 33 -8.31 12.19 3.40
CA TYR A 33 -8.08 10.88 4.00
C TYR A 33 -7.85 10.94 5.52
N ALA A 34 -6.97 11.82 5.99
CA ALA A 34 -6.66 11.93 7.42
C ALA A 34 -7.87 12.41 8.22
N SER A 35 -8.63 13.37 7.67
CA SER A 35 -9.86 13.87 8.27
C SER A 35 -10.94 12.77 8.35
N VAL A 36 -11.10 11.97 7.28
CA VAL A 36 -12.04 10.83 7.25
C VAL A 36 -11.66 9.79 8.29
N VAL A 37 -10.38 9.40 8.38
CA VAL A 37 -9.91 8.44 9.40
C VAL A 37 -10.22 8.95 10.81
N ALA A 38 -9.93 10.23 11.10
CA ALA A 38 -10.23 10.82 12.40
C ALA A 38 -11.74 10.87 12.71
N GLY A 39 -12.57 11.12 11.71
CA GLY A 39 -14.04 11.05 11.83
C GLY A 39 -14.54 9.64 12.17
N VAL A 40 -14.02 8.61 11.49
CA VAL A 40 -14.34 7.21 11.80
C VAL A 40 -13.92 6.85 13.22
N LEU A 41 -12.69 7.22 13.62
CA LEU A 41 -12.21 7.01 14.99
C LEU A 41 -13.07 7.74 16.03
N ALA A 42 -13.55 8.94 15.72
CA ALA A 42 -14.42 9.70 16.61
C ALA A 42 -15.77 9.00 16.79
N ALA A 43 -16.36 8.49 15.70
CA ALA A 43 -17.61 7.71 15.75
C ALA A 43 -17.44 6.41 16.55
N GLN A 44 -16.33 5.69 16.33
CA GLN A 44 -15.99 4.50 17.12
C GLN A 44 -15.82 4.84 18.60
N GLY A 45 -15.10 5.91 18.93
CA GLY A 45 -14.89 6.37 20.30
C GLY A 45 -16.18 6.80 21.00
N ALA A 46 -17.07 7.51 20.30
CA ALA A 46 -18.38 7.90 20.82
C ALA A 46 -19.27 6.68 21.10
N THR A 47 -19.27 5.70 20.18
CA THR A 47 -20.01 4.43 20.33
C THR A 47 -19.47 3.62 21.50
N ALA A 48 -18.14 3.49 21.62
CA ALA A 48 -17.49 2.80 22.73
C ALA A 48 -17.82 3.47 24.08
N ALA A 49 -17.80 4.81 24.14
CA ALA A 49 -18.17 5.54 25.35
C ALA A 49 -19.64 5.34 25.72
N ALA A 50 -20.55 5.32 24.74
CA ALA A 50 -21.97 5.04 24.97
C ALA A 50 -22.19 3.61 25.52
N ILE A 51 -21.54 2.61 24.91
CA ILE A 51 -21.60 1.22 25.37
C ILE A 51 -21.02 1.10 26.79
N GLY A 52 -19.88 1.73 27.06
CA GLY A 52 -19.27 1.72 28.39
C GLY A 52 -20.19 2.33 29.46
N ARG A 53 -20.84 3.46 29.16
CA ARG A 53 -21.84 4.06 30.05
C ARG A 53 -23.05 3.15 30.27
N ALA A 54 -23.56 2.52 29.22
CA ALA A 54 -24.65 1.55 29.34
C ALA A 54 -24.29 0.34 30.21
N ARG A 55 -22.99 0.02 30.33
CA ARG A 55 -22.44 -1.01 31.22
C ARG A 55 -22.03 -0.51 32.61
N GLY A 56 -22.36 0.74 32.95
CA GLY A 56 -22.10 1.32 34.26
C GLY A 56 -20.72 1.94 34.45
N LEU A 57 -19.93 2.13 33.38
CA LEU A 57 -18.65 2.84 33.44
C LEU A 57 -18.85 4.37 33.43
N ASP A 58 -18.08 5.10 34.24
CA ASP A 58 -18.05 6.57 34.23
C ASP A 58 -17.13 7.10 33.11
N LEU A 59 -17.60 7.01 31.86
CA LEU A 59 -16.88 7.51 30.69
C LEU A 59 -17.45 8.85 30.19
N ARG A 60 -16.62 9.90 30.26
CA ARG A 60 -16.98 11.26 29.82
C ARG A 60 -16.95 11.46 28.30
N GLY A 61 -16.13 10.71 27.58
CA GLY A 61 -16.00 10.82 26.12
C GLY A 61 -14.72 10.20 25.58
N ALA A 62 -14.52 10.32 24.27
CA ALA A 62 -13.32 9.91 23.57
C ALA A 62 -12.65 11.13 22.91
N ARG A 63 -11.33 11.09 22.75
CA ARG A 63 -10.57 12.12 22.02
C ARG A 63 -9.90 11.48 20.81
N THR A 64 -9.89 12.20 19.71
CA THR A 64 -9.18 11.82 18.49
C THR A 64 -8.41 13.02 17.94
N SER A 65 -7.54 12.77 16.97
CA SER A 65 -6.75 13.80 16.30
C SER A 65 -6.55 13.41 14.84
N VAL A 66 -6.64 14.39 13.94
CA VAL A 66 -6.37 14.19 12.49
C VAL A 66 -4.94 13.71 12.26
N ALA A 67 -3.97 14.30 12.99
CA ALA A 67 -2.57 13.88 12.90
C ALA A 67 -2.35 12.46 13.46
N GLN A 68 -2.98 12.11 14.58
CA GLN A 68 -2.88 10.73 15.11
C GLN A 68 -3.59 9.72 14.20
N GLY A 69 -4.71 10.09 13.58
CA GLY A 69 -5.38 9.28 12.57
C GLY A 69 -4.50 9.04 11.34
N ALA A 70 -3.81 10.07 10.86
CA ALA A 70 -2.84 9.94 9.77
C ALA A 70 -1.69 8.99 10.12
N LEU A 71 -1.10 9.13 11.32
CA LEU A 71 -0.01 8.25 11.79
C LEU A 71 -0.49 6.80 11.96
N LEU A 72 -1.71 6.60 12.48
CA LEU A 72 -2.32 5.27 12.58
C LEU A 72 -2.46 4.62 11.21
N ALA A 73 -2.91 5.37 10.20
CA ALA A 73 -3.05 4.86 8.84
C ALA A 73 -1.71 4.50 8.18
N LEU A 74 -0.61 5.04 8.68
CA LEU A 74 0.75 4.70 8.26
C LEU A 74 1.41 3.63 9.13
N GLY A 75 0.70 3.04 10.08
CA GLY A 75 1.27 2.15 11.10
C GLY A 75 2.14 1.02 10.53
N GLN A 76 1.74 0.41 9.41
CA GLN A 76 2.54 -0.63 8.75
C GLN A 76 3.87 -0.10 8.19
N TYR A 77 3.88 1.12 7.63
CA TYR A 77 5.08 1.74 7.08
C TYR A 77 6.02 2.21 8.19
N LEU A 78 5.45 2.72 9.29
CA LEU A 78 6.21 3.07 10.48
C LEU A 78 6.85 1.82 11.09
N ALA A 79 6.08 0.74 11.25
CA ALA A 79 6.59 -0.53 11.75
C ALA A 79 7.71 -1.08 10.87
N ALA A 80 7.54 -1.06 9.54
CA ALA A 80 8.58 -1.49 8.59
C ALA A 80 9.84 -0.61 8.67
N ALA A 81 9.69 0.71 8.83
CA ALA A 81 10.82 1.64 8.90
C ALA A 81 11.60 1.56 10.22
N THR A 82 10.97 1.08 11.30
CA THR A 82 11.58 0.98 12.64
C THR A 82 11.86 -0.45 13.07
N ALA A 83 11.55 -1.45 12.24
CA ALA A 83 11.90 -2.83 12.52
C ALA A 83 13.43 -2.99 12.42
N ASP A 84 14.02 -3.61 13.43
CA ASP A 84 15.40 -4.09 13.39
C ASP A 84 15.35 -5.58 13.01
N ASP A 85 15.11 -5.86 11.74
CA ASP A 85 14.91 -7.21 11.21
C ASP A 85 16.21 -7.84 10.69
N GLY A 86 17.34 -7.15 10.80
CA GLY A 86 18.67 -7.63 10.35
C GLY A 86 18.76 -7.91 8.86
N LEU A 87 17.70 -7.57 8.10
CA LEU A 87 17.66 -7.61 6.65
C LEU A 87 18.26 -6.31 6.15
N GLU A 88 19.13 -6.36 5.13
CA GLU A 88 19.57 -5.15 4.46
C GLU A 88 18.33 -4.42 3.97
N GLN A 89 18.06 -3.23 4.53
CA GLN A 89 17.02 -2.37 4.01
C GLN A 89 17.36 -2.14 2.54
N PRO A 90 16.49 -2.55 1.59
CA PRO A 90 16.81 -2.39 0.19
C PRO A 90 17.11 -0.92 -0.06
N GLU A 91 18.34 -0.63 -0.52
CA GLU A 91 18.81 0.72 -0.88
C GLU A 91 17.66 1.50 -1.48
N ALA A 92 17.41 2.73 -0.99
CA ALA A 92 16.35 3.64 -1.41
C ALA A 92 15.54 3.09 -2.59
N SER A 93 14.60 2.17 -2.26
CA SER A 93 14.08 1.22 -3.26
C SER A 93 13.66 1.97 -4.51
N ALA A 94 14.23 1.57 -5.65
CA ALA A 94 13.98 2.25 -6.92
C ALA A 94 12.47 2.48 -7.09
N PRO A 95 12.03 3.67 -7.54
CA PRO A 95 10.61 3.94 -7.75
C PRO A 95 10.00 2.89 -8.70
N GLY A 96 8.75 2.53 -8.46
CA GLY A 96 8.03 1.58 -9.30
C GLY A 96 6.68 1.20 -8.73
N LEU A 97 5.69 1.10 -9.59
CA LEU A 97 4.34 0.62 -9.24
C LEU A 97 4.21 -0.88 -9.54
N ALA A 98 3.38 -1.58 -8.76
CA ALA A 98 3.02 -2.98 -9.07
C ALA A 98 2.14 -3.09 -10.32
N THR A 99 1.58 -1.97 -10.74
CA THR A 99 0.77 -1.80 -11.93
C THR A 99 1.49 -2.25 -13.20
N LEU A 100 0.78 -3.02 -14.02
CA LEU A 100 1.17 -3.49 -15.34
C LEU A 100 0.19 -2.94 -16.37
N ASP A 101 0.69 -2.50 -17.51
CA ASP A 101 -0.13 -2.13 -18.65
C ASP A 101 -0.20 -3.31 -19.63
N THR A 102 -1.33 -3.45 -20.30
CA THR A 102 -1.63 -4.54 -21.25
C THR A 102 -1.68 -4.01 -22.68
N ARG A 103 -1.58 -4.91 -23.66
CA ARG A 103 -1.63 -4.59 -25.09
C ARG A 103 -2.92 -3.89 -25.50
N ASP A 104 -4.04 -4.27 -24.89
CA ASP A 104 -5.36 -3.71 -25.14
C ASP A 104 -5.68 -2.48 -24.27
N GLY A 105 -4.66 -1.88 -23.64
CA GLY A 105 -4.75 -0.60 -22.95
C GLY A 105 -5.32 -0.67 -21.53
N ALA A 106 -5.59 -1.86 -21.01
CA ALA A 106 -5.99 -2.02 -19.61
C ALA A 106 -4.78 -1.91 -18.67
N ARG A 107 -5.03 -1.37 -17.49
CA ARG A 107 -4.09 -1.24 -16.37
C ARG A 107 -4.48 -2.21 -15.27
N VAL A 108 -3.56 -3.09 -14.87
CA VAL A 108 -3.84 -4.19 -13.94
C VAL A 108 -2.82 -4.31 -12.84
N GLU A 109 -3.21 -4.97 -11.75
CA GLU A 109 -2.30 -5.46 -10.72
C GLU A 109 -2.55 -6.95 -10.51
N VAL A 110 -1.46 -7.70 -10.32
CA VAL A 110 -1.50 -9.10 -9.93
C VAL A 110 -1.56 -9.16 -8.40
N GLU A 111 -2.35 -10.08 -7.84
CA GLU A 111 -2.39 -10.31 -6.40
C GLU A 111 -2.22 -11.80 -6.11
N THR A 112 -1.27 -12.12 -5.22
CA THR A 112 -1.06 -13.47 -4.69
C THR A 112 -0.13 -13.41 -3.49
N LEU A 113 -0.38 -14.27 -2.49
CA LEU A 113 0.55 -14.51 -1.38
C LEU A 113 1.36 -15.81 -1.57
N ASP A 114 1.09 -16.56 -2.65
CA ASP A 114 1.75 -17.81 -2.96
C ASP A 114 2.85 -17.62 -4.03
N PRO A 115 4.13 -17.88 -3.70
CA PRO A 115 5.24 -17.78 -4.65
C PRO A 115 5.11 -18.78 -5.81
N SER A 116 4.41 -19.90 -5.63
CA SER A 116 4.17 -20.90 -6.67
C SER A 116 3.18 -20.37 -7.70
N ALA A 117 2.04 -19.82 -7.26
CA ALA A 117 1.09 -19.13 -8.13
C ALA A 117 1.74 -17.96 -8.89
N TRP A 118 2.58 -17.15 -8.23
CA TRP A 118 3.36 -16.09 -8.89
C TRP A 118 4.23 -16.65 -10.01
N ARG A 119 5.03 -17.68 -9.73
CA ARG A 119 5.92 -18.32 -10.71
C ARG A 119 5.13 -18.92 -11.87
N GLU A 120 4.03 -19.62 -11.60
CA GLU A 120 3.21 -20.28 -12.61
C GLU A 120 2.49 -19.29 -13.52
N PHE A 121 1.95 -18.20 -12.96
CA PHE A 121 1.37 -17.11 -13.74
C PHE A 121 2.35 -16.59 -14.79
N TRP A 122 3.58 -16.26 -14.38
CA TRP A 122 4.61 -15.77 -15.28
C TRP A 122 5.08 -16.84 -16.28
N ALA A 123 5.20 -18.09 -15.85
CA ALA A 123 5.56 -19.20 -16.73
C ALA A 123 4.53 -19.40 -17.86
N ARG A 124 3.23 -19.30 -17.56
CA ARG A 124 2.15 -19.38 -18.57
C ARG A 124 2.20 -18.24 -19.59
N LEU A 125 2.81 -17.12 -19.24
CA LEU A 125 3.04 -15.98 -20.14
C LEU A 125 4.37 -16.08 -20.92
N GLY A 126 5.15 -17.14 -20.71
CA GLY A 126 6.42 -17.39 -21.37
C GLY A 126 7.62 -16.73 -20.68
N VAL A 127 7.46 -16.29 -19.43
CA VAL A 127 8.55 -15.67 -18.64
C VAL A 127 9.37 -16.76 -17.94
N PRO A 128 10.71 -16.75 -18.04
CA PRO A 128 11.57 -17.69 -17.32
C PRO A 128 11.43 -17.58 -15.80
N ALA A 129 11.50 -18.72 -15.10
CA ALA A 129 11.34 -18.77 -13.64
C ALA A 129 12.36 -17.92 -12.86
N THR A 130 13.60 -17.80 -13.36
CA THR A 130 14.64 -16.95 -12.75
C THR A 130 14.27 -15.47 -12.79
N LEU A 131 13.68 -15.02 -13.91
CA LEU A 131 13.20 -13.64 -14.07
C LEU A 131 11.95 -13.39 -13.22
N ALA A 132 11.01 -14.33 -13.19
CA ALA A 132 9.86 -14.26 -12.29
C ALA A 132 10.30 -14.19 -10.82
N GLY A 133 11.30 -14.97 -10.42
CA GLY A 133 11.86 -14.98 -9.07
C GLY A 133 12.43 -13.62 -8.65
N ARG A 134 13.14 -12.92 -9.54
CA ARG A 134 13.62 -11.54 -9.28
C ARG A 134 12.51 -10.55 -8.94
N GLY A 135 11.30 -10.75 -9.46
CA GLY A 135 10.16 -9.89 -9.18
C GLY A 135 9.44 -10.21 -7.87
N TRP A 136 9.70 -11.37 -7.25
CA TRP A 136 8.93 -11.83 -6.08
C TRP A 136 9.13 -10.97 -4.84
N LEU A 137 10.38 -10.69 -4.47
CA LEU A 137 10.67 -9.92 -3.25
C LEU A 137 10.13 -8.47 -3.33
N PRO A 138 10.38 -7.68 -4.40
CA PRO A 138 9.76 -6.37 -4.56
C PRO A 138 8.23 -6.41 -4.59
N PHE A 139 7.65 -7.47 -5.14
CA PHE A 139 6.22 -7.68 -5.14
C PHE A 139 5.69 -7.90 -3.72
N GLN A 140 6.25 -8.85 -2.97
CA GLN A 140 5.81 -9.16 -1.60
C GLN A 140 5.95 -7.96 -0.66
N GLN A 141 7.05 -7.22 -0.76
CA GLN A 141 7.35 -6.10 0.12
C GLN A 141 6.51 -4.84 -0.15
N ARG A 142 5.79 -4.76 -1.27
CA ARG A 142 5.08 -3.54 -1.71
C ARG A 142 4.11 -2.96 -0.67
N PHE A 143 3.51 -3.81 0.17
CA PHE A 143 2.62 -3.38 1.24
C PHE A 143 3.36 -2.68 2.39
N ALA A 144 4.58 -3.12 2.68
CA ALA A 144 5.44 -2.54 3.72
C ALA A 144 6.23 -1.32 3.22
N THR A 145 6.50 -1.24 1.92
CA THR A 145 7.40 -0.23 1.36
C THR A 145 6.70 0.81 0.47
N ALA A 146 5.45 0.60 0.07
CA ALA A 146 4.73 1.43 -0.89
C ALA A 146 5.44 1.59 -2.25
N VAL A 147 6.33 0.67 -2.59
CA VAL A 147 7.05 0.61 -3.87
C VAL A 147 7.13 -0.83 -4.35
N CYS A 148 7.14 -1.00 -5.67
CA CYS A 148 7.25 -2.29 -6.32
C CYS A 148 8.07 -2.16 -7.62
N PRO A 149 9.41 -2.07 -7.52
CA PRO A 149 10.30 -2.04 -8.68
C PRO A 149 10.37 -3.42 -9.35
N LEU A 150 9.31 -3.80 -10.06
CA LEU A 150 9.32 -5.02 -10.86
C LEU A 150 10.35 -4.92 -12.00
N PRO A 151 11.06 -6.02 -12.32
CA PRO A 151 11.89 -6.11 -13.52
C PRO A 151 11.16 -5.60 -14.77
N GLY A 152 11.83 -4.78 -15.58
CA GLY A 152 11.24 -4.20 -16.80
C GLY A 152 10.75 -5.28 -17.76
N GLU A 153 11.42 -6.43 -17.78
CA GLU A 153 11.07 -7.59 -18.59
C GLU A 153 9.69 -8.18 -18.21
N LEU A 154 9.29 -8.14 -16.94
CA LEU A 154 7.94 -8.55 -16.52
C LEU A 154 6.88 -7.57 -17.03
N ARG A 155 7.19 -6.28 -17.04
CA ARG A 155 6.31 -5.24 -17.60
C ARG A 155 6.14 -5.42 -19.10
N GLN A 156 7.24 -5.70 -19.82
CA GLN A 156 7.17 -5.98 -21.26
C GLN A 156 6.37 -7.25 -21.56
N ALA A 157 6.53 -8.30 -20.75
CA ALA A 157 5.74 -9.51 -20.89
C ALA A 157 4.23 -9.24 -20.71
N ALA A 158 3.84 -8.37 -19.78
CA ALA A 158 2.44 -7.96 -19.61
C ALA A 158 1.94 -7.09 -20.77
N LEU A 159 2.75 -6.12 -21.23
CA LEU A 159 2.44 -5.24 -22.36
C LEU A 159 2.23 -6.00 -23.68
N ALA A 160 2.84 -7.17 -23.84
CA ALA A 160 2.66 -8.04 -25.01
C ALA A 160 1.32 -8.82 -24.99
N ARG A 161 0.55 -8.77 -23.89
CA ARG A 161 -0.63 -9.59 -23.65
C ARG A 161 -1.87 -8.72 -23.46
N THR A 162 -3.02 -9.26 -23.83
CA THR A 162 -4.33 -8.68 -23.50
C THR A 162 -4.69 -8.95 -22.05
N LEU A 163 -5.62 -8.16 -21.50
CA LEU A 163 -6.23 -8.44 -20.21
C LEU A 163 -6.82 -9.85 -20.13
N ALA A 164 -7.43 -10.34 -21.21
CA ALA A 164 -8.02 -11.68 -21.28
C ALA A 164 -6.94 -12.78 -21.13
N GLU A 165 -5.80 -12.63 -21.80
CA GLU A 165 -4.67 -13.57 -21.67
C GLU A 165 -4.07 -13.55 -20.26
N LEU A 166 -3.90 -12.37 -19.65
CA LEU A 166 -3.43 -12.28 -18.26
C LEU A 166 -4.41 -12.96 -17.29
N ARG A 167 -5.72 -12.74 -17.45
CA ARG A 167 -6.74 -13.41 -16.64
C ARG A 167 -6.74 -14.92 -16.83
N ALA A 168 -6.48 -15.41 -18.04
CA ALA A 168 -6.36 -16.84 -18.30
C ALA A 168 -5.13 -17.44 -17.62
N ALA A 169 -4.00 -16.73 -17.63
CA ALA A 169 -2.79 -17.15 -16.93
C ALA A 169 -2.96 -17.18 -15.40
N ALA A 170 -3.83 -16.33 -14.85
CA ALA A 170 -4.11 -16.24 -13.40
C ALA A 170 -5.12 -17.29 -12.88
N ARG A 171 -5.78 -18.06 -13.75
CA ARG A 171 -6.71 -19.11 -13.33
C ARG A 171 -5.98 -20.42 -13.10
N HIS A 172 -6.02 -20.92 -11.88
CA HIS A 172 -5.59 -22.29 -11.57
C HIS A 172 -6.69 -23.28 -11.93
#